data_AF-A0A3G2GC08-F1
#
_entry.id   AF-A0A3G2GC08-F1
#
_cell.length_a   1.000
_cell.length_b   1.000
_cell.length_c   1.000
_cell.angle_alpha   90.00
_cell.angle_beta   90.00
_cell.angle_gamma   90.00
#
_symmetry.space_group_name_H-M   'P 1'
#
loop_
_entity.id
_entity.type
_entity.pdbx_description
1 polymer ?
#
loop_
_entity_poly.entity_id
_entity_poly.type
_entity_poly.pdbx_seq_one_letter_code
_entity_poly.pdbx_strand_id
1 'polypeptide(L)'
;MKKQFILLSSLITGFAFSQVGINTETPKATLDVMAAPSDITKIDGFIAPRLKGSELKAKDANYDTQQTGAIVYITEALLSSSTTTKTINVTTSGYFYFDGNIWQKMKGDSIAAANPWNLENTTTAATINTQNIYQNGNVGIGDFAAIKPLAKFDIRGNMRGGIPHADELSGTSIPGVNSLAYGVENRASGENSTVLGWRNNASGIRAQAIGSFNIASGPYSLSMGGNQSEATGDYSVAIGQNAKATGYYSSAFGMNPTSSNIFSMAIGLNAVASGLYSLALSTHTATASGDQSVAIGAYTTAQGIAATAMGRQTLAAGFVSTAIGERNAIRTGSLTSTPVQDDALFQIGNGNSYTPPYTFNNAMTVLRNGNTAIGVSGEEDDAKPTELLDLGGTQFAGRGGLRIRNINTTAYTGTSADRIVVATSTGVIKSVMRASVSAADFNFSTLPTYANDAAAATGGLAVGKLYKTSTGEIRIKL
;
A
#
# COMPACT_ATOMS: atom_id res chain seq x y z
N MET A 1 -73.60 -19.08 102.22
CA MET A 1 -74.81 -18.67 101.46
C MET A 1 -74.68 -17.21 101.07
N LYS A 2 -74.94 -16.89 99.79
CA LYS A 2 -75.36 -15.59 99.22
C LYS A 2 -74.39 -14.37 99.28
N LYS A 3 -74.42 -13.65 98.14
CA LYS A 3 -73.64 -12.49 97.68
C LYS A 3 -74.08 -11.16 98.32
N GLN A 4 -73.31 -10.09 98.00
CA GLN A 4 -73.66 -8.65 97.85
C GLN A 4 -72.97 -7.71 98.87
N PHE A 5 -72.53 -6.48 98.59
CA PHE A 5 -72.44 -5.58 97.42
C PHE A 5 -71.31 -4.55 97.76
N ILE A 6 -70.59 -4.02 96.77
CA ILE A 6 -69.54 -2.97 96.96
C ILE A 6 -70.10 -1.58 96.59
N LEU A 7 -69.68 -0.61 97.40
CA LEU A 7 -70.07 0.79 97.44
C LEU A 7 -69.19 1.69 96.53
N LEU A 8 -69.86 2.54 95.75
CA LEU A 8 -69.64 3.97 95.41
C LEU A 8 -68.25 4.65 95.37
N SER A 9 -68.03 5.44 94.30
CA SER A 9 -67.31 6.75 94.17
C SER A 9 -66.45 6.79 92.88
N SER A 10 -66.19 7.86 92.13
CA SER A 10 -66.58 9.28 92.05
C SER A 10 -66.00 9.84 90.73
N LEU A 11 -66.52 10.96 90.25
CA LEU A 11 -66.29 11.60 88.95
C LEU A 11 -64.93 12.32 88.85
N ILE A 12 -64.11 12.06 87.81
CA ILE A 12 -63.09 12.99 87.28
C ILE A 12 -63.16 12.94 85.75
N THR A 13 -63.53 14.06 85.12
CA THR A 13 -63.46 14.27 83.68
C THR A 13 -62.13 14.93 83.31
N GLY A 14 -61.26 14.18 82.63
CA GLY A 14 -60.14 14.70 81.86
C GLY A 14 -60.16 14.04 80.49
N PHE A 15 -60.14 14.83 79.41
CA PHE A 15 -59.99 14.29 78.06
C PHE A 15 -58.57 13.73 77.92
N ALA A 16 -58.41 12.41 78.10
CA ALA A 16 -57.18 11.72 77.75
C ALA A 16 -57.27 11.35 76.26
N PHE A 17 -56.52 12.05 75.41
CA PHE A 17 -56.22 11.54 74.07
C PHE A 17 -55.35 10.30 74.25
N SER A 18 -55.94 9.11 74.14
CA SER A 18 -55.24 7.84 74.43
C SER A 18 -54.26 7.50 73.31
N GLN A 19 -53.06 8.06 73.36
CA GLN A 19 -51.91 7.51 72.66
C GLN A 19 -51.36 6.36 73.52
N VAL A 20 -51.21 5.17 72.93
CA VAL A 20 -50.65 4.00 73.62
C VAL A 20 -49.17 3.92 73.27
N GLY A 21 -48.32 4.29 74.24
CA GLY A 21 -46.88 4.05 74.17
C GLY A 21 -46.55 2.67 74.73
N ILE A 22 -45.79 1.88 73.98
CA ILE A 22 -45.13 0.67 74.51
C ILE A 22 -43.64 0.98 74.60
N ASN A 23 -43.11 0.96 75.83
CA ASN A 23 -41.73 1.35 76.17
C ASN A 23 -41.36 2.82 75.84
N THR A 24 -42.33 3.73 75.68
CA THR A 24 -42.12 5.17 75.56
C THR A 24 -43.11 5.94 76.44
N GLU A 25 -42.61 6.89 77.22
CA GLU A 25 -43.44 7.75 78.09
C GLU A 25 -44.00 8.96 77.33
N THR A 26 -43.49 9.22 76.12
CA THR A 26 -43.95 10.30 75.23
C THR A 26 -44.29 9.73 73.85
N PRO A 27 -45.41 9.00 73.70
CA PRO A 27 -45.77 8.38 72.44
C PRO A 27 -45.98 9.45 71.35
N LYS A 28 -45.30 9.29 70.21
CA LYS A 28 -45.37 10.25 69.09
C LYS A 28 -46.47 9.91 68.07
N ALA A 29 -47.14 8.78 68.24
CA ALA A 29 -48.25 8.31 67.42
C ALA A 29 -49.29 7.59 68.29
N THR A 30 -50.47 7.28 67.72
CA THR A 30 -51.54 6.57 68.42
C THR A 30 -51.10 5.19 68.94
N LEU A 31 -50.18 4.53 68.24
CA LEU A 31 -49.39 3.41 68.71
C LEU A 31 -47.91 3.72 68.44
N ASP A 32 -47.12 3.87 69.49
CA ASP A 32 -45.68 4.09 69.40
C ASP A 32 -44.95 2.94 70.10
N VAL A 33 -44.22 2.15 69.31
CA VAL A 33 -43.47 0.98 69.78
C VAL A 33 -41.99 1.29 69.61
N MET A 34 -41.32 1.59 70.72
CA MET A 34 -39.90 1.91 70.73
C MET A 34 -39.06 0.68 71.12
N ALA A 35 -37.95 0.47 70.40
CA ALA A 35 -36.98 -0.59 70.70
C ALA A 35 -36.19 -0.29 71.99
N ALA A 36 -35.71 -1.34 72.66
CA ALA A 36 -34.79 -1.28 73.80
C ALA A 36 -33.39 -1.79 73.41
N PRO A 37 -32.68 -1.11 72.51
CA PRO A 37 -31.50 -1.65 71.80
C PRO A 37 -30.29 -1.98 72.69
N SER A 38 -30.27 -1.53 73.93
CA SER A 38 -29.20 -1.77 74.91
C SER A 38 -29.47 -2.96 75.85
N ASP A 39 -30.68 -3.51 75.88
CA ASP A 39 -31.06 -4.66 76.70
C ASP A 39 -31.14 -5.92 75.84
N ILE A 40 -30.03 -6.65 75.75
CA ILE A 40 -29.91 -7.84 74.88
C ILE A 40 -30.80 -9.02 75.31
N THR A 41 -31.50 -8.92 76.44
CA THR A 41 -32.48 -9.94 76.90
C THR A 41 -33.89 -9.67 76.40
N LYS A 42 -34.15 -8.48 75.83
CA LYS A 42 -35.44 -8.10 75.26
C LYS A 42 -35.45 -8.33 73.75
N ILE A 43 -36.61 -8.75 73.26
CA ILE A 43 -36.86 -8.94 71.83
C ILE A 43 -37.71 -7.75 71.37
N ASP A 44 -37.11 -6.86 70.58
CA ASP A 44 -37.79 -5.72 69.99
C ASP A 44 -38.57 -6.13 68.74
N GLY A 45 -39.80 -5.65 68.62
CA GLY A 45 -40.59 -5.82 67.40
C GLY A 45 -42.10 -5.86 67.65
N PHE A 46 -42.85 -5.65 66.58
CA PHE A 46 -44.30 -5.89 66.54
C PHE A 46 -44.55 -7.17 65.74
N ILE A 47 -45.22 -8.16 66.37
CA ILE A 47 -45.67 -9.37 65.67
C ILE A 47 -47.10 -9.14 65.21
N ALA A 48 -47.30 -8.99 63.90
CA ALA A 48 -48.63 -8.92 63.31
C ALA A 48 -49.40 -10.24 63.54
N PRO A 49 -50.75 -10.21 63.59
CA PRO A 49 -51.57 -11.42 63.66
C PRO A 49 -51.18 -12.43 62.57
N ARG A 50 -50.96 -13.68 62.98
CA ARG A 50 -50.58 -14.78 62.10
C ARG A 50 -51.82 -15.53 61.64
N LEU A 51 -51.93 -15.76 60.33
CA LEU A 51 -53.04 -16.49 59.72
C LEU A 51 -52.52 -17.39 58.60
N LYS A 52 -53.19 -18.51 58.34
CA LYS A 52 -53.05 -19.21 57.06
C LYS A 52 -53.75 -18.41 55.96
N GLY A 53 -53.30 -18.54 54.71
CA GLY A 53 -53.97 -17.90 53.58
C GLY A 53 -55.43 -18.35 53.44
N SER A 54 -55.74 -19.61 53.75
CA SER A 54 -57.12 -20.13 53.80
C SER A 54 -57.98 -19.47 54.88
N GLU A 55 -57.41 -19.18 56.04
CA GLU A 55 -58.08 -18.48 57.14
C GLU A 55 -58.29 -17.00 56.83
N LEU A 56 -57.34 -16.39 56.12
CA LEU A 56 -57.49 -15.01 55.63
C LEU A 56 -58.62 -14.94 54.60
N LYS A 57 -58.64 -15.86 53.63
CA LYS A 57 -59.71 -15.96 52.63
C LYS A 57 -61.08 -16.15 53.27
N ALA A 58 -61.20 -16.98 54.30
CA ALA A 58 -62.46 -17.18 55.01
C ALA A 58 -63.01 -15.88 55.63
N LYS A 59 -62.14 -14.88 55.86
CA LYS A 59 -62.48 -13.55 56.38
C LYS A 59 -62.68 -12.49 55.27
N ASP A 60 -62.66 -12.85 54.00
CA ASP A 60 -62.73 -11.89 52.88
C ASP A 60 -63.92 -10.92 52.96
N ALA A 61 -65.07 -11.39 53.45
CA ALA A 61 -66.28 -10.57 53.62
C ALA A 61 -66.12 -9.46 54.69
N ASN A 62 -65.20 -9.64 55.64
CA ASN A 62 -65.01 -8.74 56.78
C ASN A 62 -63.91 -7.69 56.55
N TYR A 63 -63.14 -7.78 55.47
CA TYR A 63 -62.12 -6.80 55.11
C TYR A 63 -62.65 -5.85 54.04
N ASP A 64 -63.27 -4.75 54.46
CA ASP A 64 -63.72 -3.67 53.59
C ASP A 64 -62.80 -2.44 53.71
N THR A 65 -63.18 -1.33 53.10
CA THR A 65 -62.36 -0.11 53.06
C THR A 65 -61.97 0.41 54.45
N GLN A 66 -62.73 0.11 55.51
CA GLN A 66 -62.42 0.48 56.89
C GLN A 66 -61.22 -0.26 57.47
N GLN A 67 -60.82 -1.41 56.90
CA GLN A 67 -59.64 -2.17 57.34
C GLN A 67 -58.40 -1.91 56.47
N THR A 68 -58.42 -0.87 55.63
CA THR A 68 -57.25 -0.43 54.87
C THR A 68 -56.07 -0.15 55.82
N GLY A 69 -54.91 -0.73 55.55
CA GLY A 69 -53.72 -0.65 56.38
C GLY A 69 -53.58 -1.78 57.41
N ALA A 70 -54.53 -2.72 57.49
CA ALA A 70 -54.37 -3.92 58.32
C ALA A 70 -53.16 -4.74 57.85
N ILE A 71 -52.26 -5.10 58.78
CA ILE A 71 -51.08 -5.91 58.50
C ILE A 71 -51.26 -7.29 59.14
N VAL A 72 -50.95 -8.35 58.38
CA VAL A 72 -50.95 -9.73 58.85
C VAL A 72 -49.68 -10.45 58.38
N TYR A 73 -49.31 -11.50 59.09
CA TYR A 73 -48.28 -12.43 58.63
C TYR A 73 -48.93 -13.74 58.18
N ILE A 74 -48.71 -14.11 56.92
CA ILE A 74 -49.24 -15.34 56.34
C ILE A 74 -48.26 -16.48 56.59
N THR A 75 -48.69 -17.46 57.37
CA THR A 75 -47.85 -18.62 57.74
C THR A 75 -47.87 -19.72 56.69
N GLU A 76 -48.93 -19.81 55.90
CA GLU A 76 -49.14 -20.83 54.87
C GLU A 76 -49.86 -20.20 53.67
N ALA A 77 -49.34 -20.40 52.47
CA ALA A 77 -49.86 -19.78 51.24
C ALA A 77 -51.20 -20.38 50.79
N LEU A 78 -52.01 -19.60 50.05
CA LEU A 78 -53.08 -20.14 49.22
C LEU A 78 -52.51 -20.70 47.92
N LEU A 79 -53.08 -21.80 47.44
CA LEU A 79 -52.90 -22.21 46.05
C LEU A 79 -53.52 -21.15 45.13
N SER A 80 -52.89 -20.84 43.99
CA SER A 80 -53.38 -19.83 43.05
C SER A 80 -54.79 -20.12 42.52
N SER A 81 -55.19 -21.40 42.45
CA SER A 81 -56.56 -21.81 42.07
C SER A 81 -57.60 -21.56 43.17
N SER A 82 -57.15 -21.27 44.39
CA SER A 82 -57.99 -21.11 45.58
C SER A 82 -58.06 -19.67 46.08
N THR A 83 -57.45 -18.71 45.39
CA THR A 83 -57.52 -17.28 45.75
C THR A 83 -58.86 -16.66 45.38
N THR A 84 -59.18 -15.54 46.01
CA THR A 84 -60.27 -14.62 45.61
C THR A 84 -59.67 -13.33 45.06
N THR A 85 -60.52 -12.40 44.63
CA THR A 85 -60.07 -11.05 44.23
C THR A 85 -59.21 -10.40 45.32
N LYS A 86 -59.62 -10.48 46.60
CA LYS A 86 -58.89 -9.85 47.71
C LYS A 86 -57.60 -10.58 48.07
N THR A 87 -57.54 -11.90 47.94
CA THR A 87 -56.39 -12.73 48.34
C THR A 87 -55.49 -13.15 47.18
N ILE A 88 -55.65 -12.55 46.01
CA ILE A 88 -54.96 -12.95 44.77
C ILE A 88 -53.42 -13.01 44.90
N ASN A 89 -52.82 -12.17 45.74
CA ASN A 89 -51.37 -12.15 45.94
C ASN A 89 -50.88 -13.03 47.10
N VAL A 90 -51.77 -13.68 47.85
CA VAL A 90 -51.44 -14.46 49.06
C VAL A 90 -50.97 -15.88 48.70
N THR A 91 -50.12 -15.97 47.69
CA THR A 91 -49.59 -17.23 47.11
C THR A 91 -48.24 -17.64 47.72
N THR A 92 -47.76 -16.89 48.72
CA THR A 92 -46.53 -17.16 49.46
C THR A 92 -46.71 -16.78 50.93
N SER A 93 -45.93 -17.38 51.83
CA SER A 93 -45.83 -16.90 53.21
C SER A 93 -45.09 -15.55 53.27
N GLY A 94 -45.38 -14.76 54.30
CA GLY A 94 -44.75 -13.47 54.54
C GLY A 94 -45.72 -12.40 55.06
N TYR A 95 -45.23 -11.17 55.18
CA TYR A 95 -46.06 -10.03 55.58
C TYR A 95 -46.90 -9.50 54.43
N PHE A 96 -48.16 -9.22 54.73
CA PHE A 96 -49.10 -8.60 53.81
C PHE A 96 -49.83 -7.45 54.50
N TYR A 97 -50.17 -6.41 53.74
CA TYR A 97 -51.09 -5.37 54.19
C TYR A 97 -52.30 -5.30 53.26
N PHE A 98 -53.45 -4.92 53.82
CA PHE A 98 -54.67 -4.71 53.03
C PHE A 98 -54.69 -3.27 52.48
N ASP A 99 -54.77 -3.10 51.16
CA ASP A 99 -54.77 -1.78 50.52
C ASP A 99 -56.18 -1.17 50.35
N GLY A 100 -57.20 -1.83 50.90
CA GLY A 100 -58.61 -1.47 50.74
C GLY A 100 -59.33 -2.30 49.66
N ASN A 101 -58.58 -2.95 48.77
CA ASN A 101 -59.11 -3.82 47.72
C ASN A 101 -58.52 -5.23 47.77
N ILE A 102 -57.19 -5.34 47.85
CA ILE A 102 -56.46 -6.62 47.86
C ILE A 102 -55.37 -6.64 48.92
N TRP A 103 -54.94 -7.84 49.29
CA TRP A 103 -53.79 -8.05 50.14
C TRP A 103 -52.51 -7.93 49.32
N GLN A 104 -51.67 -6.95 49.66
CA GLN A 104 -50.40 -6.69 49.01
C GLN A 104 -49.27 -7.31 49.81
N LYS A 105 -48.38 -8.04 49.15
CA LYS A 105 -47.17 -8.57 49.80
C LYS A 105 -46.23 -7.42 50.09
N MET A 106 -45.77 -7.29 51.34
CA MET A 106 -44.68 -6.39 51.67
C MET A 106 -43.39 -6.97 51.08
N LYS A 107 -42.89 -6.37 50.00
CA LYS A 107 -41.60 -6.74 49.40
C LYS A 107 -40.49 -5.99 50.13
N GLY A 108 -39.38 -6.67 50.42
CA GLY A 108 -38.10 -5.99 50.64
C GLY A 108 -37.59 -5.52 49.28
N ASP A 109 -37.12 -4.28 49.18
CA ASP A 109 -36.55 -3.74 47.95
C ASP A 109 -35.28 -4.50 47.57
N SER A 110 -35.42 -5.54 46.76
CA SER A 110 -34.30 -6.15 46.05
C SER A 110 -34.63 -6.17 44.56
N ILE A 111 -34.58 -4.99 43.96
CA ILE A 111 -34.47 -4.85 42.50
C ILE A 111 -33.04 -5.24 42.14
N ALA A 112 -32.79 -6.53 41.90
CA ALA A 112 -31.57 -6.96 41.24
C ALA A 112 -31.68 -6.57 39.76
N ALA A 113 -31.47 -5.29 39.46
CA ALA A 113 -31.17 -4.89 38.09
C ALA A 113 -29.85 -5.57 37.73
N ALA A 114 -29.91 -6.53 36.80
CA ALA A 114 -28.72 -7.15 36.24
C ALA A 114 -27.89 -6.05 35.56
N ASN A 115 -26.86 -5.55 36.24
CA ASN A 115 -25.87 -4.70 35.61
C ASN A 115 -25.08 -5.56 34.62
N PRO A 116 -24.83 -5.08 33.39
CA PRO A 116 -24.42 -5.95 32.27
C PRO A 116 -22.95 -6.41 32.31
N TRP A 117 -22.23 -6.27 33.43
CA TRP A 117 -20.77 -6.50 33.53
C TRP A 117 -20.43 -7.63 34.52
N ASN A 118 -19.98 -8.79 34.02
CA ASN A 118 -19.57 -9.94 34.83
C ASN A 118 -18.05 -10.08 34.91
N LEU A 119 -17.52 -10.66 35.99
CA LEU A 119 -16.12 -11.05 36.12
C LEU A 119 -15.78 -12.14 35.09
N GLU A 120 -14.67 -11.99 34.38
CA GLU A 120 -14.15 -12.92 33.39
C GLU A 120 -14.26 -14.39 33.87
N ASN A 121 -14.79 -15.26 33.00
CA ASN A 121 -15.05 -16.69 33.28
C ASN A 121 -16.08 -17.00 34.39
N THR A 122 -16.90 -16.04 34.80
CA THR A 122 -17.94 -16.25 35.81
C THR A 122 -19.29 -15.65 35.39
N THR A 123 -20.39 -16.10 36.00
CA THR A 123 -21.68 -15.41 35.90
C THR A 123 -21.88 -14.35 36.98
N THR A 124 -20.84 -14.07 37.77
CA THR A 124 -20.90 -13.14 38.90
C THR A 124 -20.57 -11.72 38.44
N ALA A 125 -21.32 -10.75 38.97
CA ALA A 125 -21.12 -9.34 38.66
C ALA A 125 -19.74 -8.85 39.13
N ALA A 126 -19.10 -8.01 38.32
CA ALA A 126 -17.91 -7.30 38.75
C ALA A 126 -18.29 -6.17 39.72
N THR A 127 -17.53 -6.01 40.79
CA THR A 127 -17.80 -5.08 41.90
C THR A 127 -16.75 -3.99 42.07
N ILE A 128 -15.58 -4.12 41.44
CA ILE A 128 -14.48 -3.14 41.51
C ILE A 128 -13.82 -2.92 40.14
N ASN A 129 -13.24 -1.74 39.93
CA ASN A 129 -12.63 -1.31 38.65
C ASN A 129 -11.29 -2.00 38.29
N THR A 130 -10.76 -2.86 39.17
CA THR A 130 -9.54 -3.64 38.94
C THR A 130 -9.80 -5.08 38.50
N GLN A 131 -11.06 -5.49 38.36
CA GLN A 131 -11.45 -6.82 37.90
C GLN A 131 -11.51 -6.88 36.37
N ASN A 132 -11.17 -8.04 35.80
CA ASN A 132 -11.40 -8.32 34.37
C ASN A 132 -12.90 -8.53 34.13
N ILE A 133 -13.51 -7.77 33.22
CA ILE A 133 -14.97 -7.82 32.98
C ILE A 133 -15.31 -8.26 31.55
N TYR A 134 -16.42 -8.96 31.36
CA TYR A 134 -16.98 -9.32 30.04
C TYR A 134 -18.50 -9.11 29.96
N GLN A 135 -19.04 -8.93 28.74
CA GLN A 135 -20.48 -8.85 28.45
C GLN A 135 -20.86 -9.85 27.36
N ASN A 136 -22.06 -10.46 27.46
CA ASN A 136 -22.61 -11.36 26.46
C ASN A 136 -23.37 -10.64 25.31
N GLY A 137 -23.44 -9.31 25.31
CA GLY A 137 -24.13 -8.48 24.31
C GLY A 137 -23.22 -7.43 23.66
N ASN A 138 -23.74 -6.71 22.67
CA ASN A 138 -23.02 -5.60 22.03
C ASN A 138 -22.72 -4.51 23.07
N VAL A 139 -21.45 -4.19 23.26
CA VAL A 139 -21.01 -3.11 24.15
C VAL A 139 -21.01 -1.79 23.39
N GLY A 140 -21.92 -0.88 23.74
CA GLY A 140 -21.82 0.53 23.33
C GLY A 140 -20.90 1.29 24.28
N ILE A 141 -19.81 1.86 23.78
CA ILE A 141 -18.90 2.69 24.57
C ILE A 141 -19.17 4.16 24.24
N GLY A 142 -19.84 4.87 25.17
CA GLY A 142 -19.97 6.34 25.14
C GLY A 142 -21.32 6.93 24.70
N ASP A 143 -22.40 6.65 25.42
CA ASP A 143 -23.60 7.52 25.40
C ASP A 143 -24.28 7.52 26.76
N PHE A 144 -24.12 8.60 27.54
CA PHE A 144 -25.12 9.12 28.49
C PHE A 144 -24.80 10.59 28.86
N ALA A 145 -25.01 11.54 27.94
CA ALA A 145 -25.35 12.95 28.22
C ALA A 145 -25.52 13.78 26.93
N ALA A 146 -26.52 14.66 26.92
CA ALA A 146 -27.08 15.33 25.73
C ALA A 146 -26.16 16.31 24.97
N ILE A 147 -24.90 16.55 25.35
CA ILE A 147 -24.06 17.56 24.65
C ILE A 147 -22.59 17.09 24.51
N LYS A 148 -22.37 16.28 23.46
CA LYS A 148 -21.15 16.01 22.68
C LYS A 148 -19.87 15.48 23.38
N PRO A 149 -19.56 14.18 23.25
CA PRO A 149 -18.19 13.67 23.34
C PRO A 149 -17.39 13.97 22.04
N LEU A 150 -16.11 14.36 22.18
CA LEU A 150 -15.22 14.66 21.04
C LEU A 150 -14.50 13.43 20.44
N ALA A 151 -14.51 12.26 21.10
CA ALA A 151 -14.06 10.98 20.54
C ALA A 151 -14.88 9.82 21.11
N LYS A 152 -15.27 8.86 20.25
CA LYS A 152 -16.23 7.77 20.55
C LYS A 152 -15.59 6.39 20.77
N PHE A 153 -14.25 6.31 20.72
CA PHE A 153 -13.48 5.10 20.99
C PHE A 153 -12.01 5.51 21.24
N ASP A 154 -11.57 5.51 22.49
CA ASP A 154 -10.18 5.85 22.89
C ASP A 154 -9.56 4.64 23.59
N ILE A 155 -8.50 4.09 23.01
CA ILE A 155 -7.70 3.01 23.59
C ILE A 155 -6.27 3.54 23.70
N ARG A 156 -5.79 3.75 24.93
CA ARG A 156 -4.41 4.18 25.21
C ARG A 156 -3.35 3.08 24.98
N GLY A 157 -3.66 2.05 24.21
CA GLY A 157 -2.85 0.84 24.04
C GLY A 157 -3.19 0.09 22.75
N ASN A 158 -2.81 -1.18 22.68
CA ASN A 158 -2.95 -1.99 21.47
C ASN A 158 -4.42 -2.33 21.16
N MET A 159 -4.81 -2.19 19.90
CA MET A 159 -6.13 -2.56 19.41
C MET A 159 -6.06 -3.88 18.64
N ARG A 160 -6.78 -4.90 19.11
CA ARG A 160 -6.99 -6.18 18.39
C ARG A 160 -8.42 -6.20 17.88
N GLY A 161 -8.60 -6.40 16.57
CA GLY A 161 -9.92 -6.69 15.99
C GLY A 161 -9.81 -7.78 14.92
N GLY A 162 -10.76 -8.71 14.89
CA GLY A 162 -10.74 -9.83 13.95
C GLY A 162 -11.21 -11.13 14.61
N ILE A 163 -11.68 -12.06 13.79
CA ILE A 163 -12.11 -13.40 14.23
C ILE A 163 -10.89 -14.30 14.43
N PRO A 164 -10.75 -14.98 15.57
CA PRO A 164 -9.89 -16.17 15.67
C PRO A 164 -10.40 -17.21 14.66
N HIS A 165 -9.51 -17.78 13.84
CA HIS A 165 -9.87 -18.98 13.07
C HIS A 165 -9.93 -20.17 14.05
N ALA A 166 -10.92 -21.04 13.91
CA ALA A 166 -11.32 -21.99 14.95
C ALA A 166 -10.35 -23.18 15.16
N ASP A 167 -9.28 -23.29 14.35
CA ASP A 167 -8.38 -24.45 14.29
C ASP A 167 -6.90 -24.16 14.63
N GLU A 168 -6.49 -22.90 14.84
CA GLU A 168 -5.10 -22.58 15.21
C GLU A 168 -4.98 -21.62 16.41
N LEU A 169 -4.05 -21.97 17.31
CA LEU A 169 -3.67 -21.23 18.52
C LEU A 169 -3.25 -19.79 18.17
N SER A 170 -3.94 -18.77 18.70
CA SER A 170 -3.45 -17.38 18.79
C SER A 170 -3.04 -16.71 17.47
N GLY A 171 -3.96 -16.48 16.52
CA GLY A 171 -3.59 -15.88 15.24
C GLY A 171 -2.97 -14.48 15.34
N THR A 172 -3.67 -13.51 15.95
CA THR A 172 -3.20 -12.12 15.93
C THR A 172 -2.34 -11.78 17.17
N SER A 173 -1.07 -11.43 16.95
CA SER A 173 -0.08 -11.05 17.96
C SER A 173 0.31 -9.58 17.83
N ILE A 174 0.18 -8.82 18.92
CA ILE A 174 0.56 -7.40 18.97
C ILE A 174 1.56 -7.14 20.11
N PRO A 175 2.85 -7.51 19.96
CA PRO A 175 3.89 -7.19 20.95
C PRO A 175 4.33 -5.72 20.94
N GLY A 176 4.17 -5.01 19.82
CA GLY A 176 4.61 -3.62 19.68
C GLY A 176 3.81 -2.67 20.57
N VAL A 177 4.43 -1.61 21.07
CA VAL A 177 3.72 -0.53 21.77
C VAL A 177 3.01 0.37 20.76
N ASN A 178 1.82 0.87 21.09
CA ASN A 178 1.00 1.75 20.25
C ASN A 178 0.72 1.19 18.85
N SER A 179 0.51 -0.13 18.75
CA SER A 179 0.36 -0.79 17.46
C SER A 179 -1.05 -1.34 17.24
N LEU A 180 -1.41 -1.49 15.97
CA LEU A 180 -2.72 -1.94 15.51
C LEU A 180 -2.55 -3.22 14.69
N ALA A 181 -3.33 -4.25 15.01
CA ALA A 181 -3.48 -5.40 14.12
C ALA A 181 -4.95 -5.78 13.95
N TYR A 182 -5.40 -5.87 12.70
CA TYR A 182 -6.77 -6.24 12.36
C TYR A 182 -6.83 -7.37 11.32
N GLY A 183 -7.62 -8.41 11.60
CA GLY A 183 -7.78 -9.58 10.75
C GLY A 183 -7.22 -10.86 11.39
N VAL A 184 -6.70 -11.78 10.58
CA VAL A 184 -6.34 -13.14 10.99
C VAL A 184 -4.82 -13.34 10.91
N GLU A 185 -4.22 -13.96 11.94
CA GLU A 185 -2.82 -14.38 11.92
C GLU A 185 -1.78 -13.25 11.71
N ASN A 186 -2.14 -12.01 12.08
CA ASN A 186 -1.26 -10.86 11.90
C ASN A 186 -0.29 -10.69 13.07
N ARG A 187 0.94 -10.23 12.79
CA ARG A 187 1.94 -9.90 13.81
C ARG A 187 2.39 -8.45 13.70
N ALA A 188 1.99 -7.61 14.65
CA ALA A 188 2.40 -6.22 14.79
C ALA A 188 3.40 -6.09 15.95
N SER A 189 4.69 -6.29 15.67
CA SER A 189 5.75 -6.31 16.69
C SER A 189 6.64 -5.07 16.72
N GLY A 190 6.59 -4.22 15.70
CA GLY A 190 7.24 -2.92 15.72
C GLY A 190 6.47 -1.89 16.53
N GLU A 191 7.18 -0.97 17.20
CA GLU A 191 6.56 0.19 17.86
C GLU A 191 5.81 1.06 16.84
N ASN A 192 4.57 1.48 17.15
CA ASN A 192 3.70 2.25 16.24
C ASN A 192 3.43 1.55 14.89
N SER A 193 3.52 0.21 14.84
CA SER A 193 3.25 -0.56 13.62
C SER A 193 1.75 -0.76 13.37
N THR A 194 1.37 -0.92 12.10
CA THR A 194 -0.02 -1.21 11.69
C THR A 194 -0.07 -2.42 10.78
N VAL A 195 -0.96 -3.35 11.07
CA VAL A 195 -1.11 -4.59 10.31
C VAL A 195 -2.58 -4.88 10.00
N LEU A 196 -2.93 -5.07 8.73
CA LEU A 196 -4.32 -5.29 8.30
C LEU A 196 -4.42 -6.45 7.31
N GLY A 197 -5.28 -7.45 7.58
CA GLY A 197 -5.57 -8.55 6.64
C GLY A 197 -5.24 -9.95 7.18
N TRP A 198 -4.52 -10.77 6.41
CA TRP A 198 -4.21 -12.17 6.77
C TRP A 198 -2.70 -12.47 6.75
N ARG A 199 -2.15 -13.04 7.83
CA ARG A 199 -0.74 -13.50 7.90
C ARG A 199 0.31 -12.44 7.57
N ASN A 200 0.04 -11.17 7.86
CA ASN A 200 1.01 -10.11 7.66
C ASN A 200 1.91 -9.94 8.89
N ASN A 201 3.15 -9.51 8.69
CA ASN A 201 4.11 -9.24 9.76
C ASN A 201 4.73 -7.85 9.60
N ALA A 202 4.42 -6.94 10.51
CA ALA A 202 5.13 -5.65 10.65
C ALA A 202 6.02 -5.69 11.90
N SER A 203 7.33 -5.83 11.70
CA SER A 203 8.32 -5.88 12.77
C SER A 203 9.19 -4.62 12.87
N GLY A 204 9.21 -3.79 11.83
CA GLY A 204 9.91 -2.50 11.86
C GLY A 204 9.15 -1.45 12.67
N ILE A 205 9.88 -0.50 13.28
CA ILE A 205 9.28 0.67 13.95
C ILE A 205 8.49 1.46 12.91
N ARG A 206 7.23 1.83 13.20
CA ARG A 206 6.31 2.51 12.29
C ARG A 206 6.07 1.77 10.96
N ALA A 207 6.38 0.47 10.90
CA ALA A 207 6.15 -0.34 9.72
C ALA A 207 4.67 -0.65 9.52
N GLN A 208 4.26 -0.78 8.25
CA GLN A 208 2.88 -1.03 7.87
C GLN A 208 2.81 -2.26 6.94
N ALA A 209 2.00 -3.25 7.29
CA ALA A 209 1.80 -4.45 6.48
C ALA A 209 0.31 -4.69 6.19
N ILE A 210 -0.12 -4.63 4.92
CA ILE A 210 -1.54 -4.59 4.53
C ILE A 210 -1.85 -5.60 3.41
N GLY A 211 -2.77 -6.52 3.63
CA GLY A 211 -3.24 -7.49 2.64
C GLY A 211 -3.03 -8.93 3.09
N SER A 212 -2.30 -9.76 2.33
CA SER A 212 -2.03 -11.15 2.72
C SER A 212 -0.54 -11.54 2.58
N PHE A 213 0.00 -12.20 3.62
CA PHE A 213 1.39 -12.70 3.67
C PHE A 213 2.49 -11.63 3.54
N ASN A 214 2.20 -10.37 3.80
CA ASN A 214 3.19 -9.31 3.61
C ASN A 214 4.14 -9.18 4.78
N ILE A 215 5.37 -8.79 4.51
CA ILE A 215 6.44 -8.53 5.49
C ILE A 215 6.88 -7.08 5.39
N ALA A 216 6.76 -6.33 6.48
CA ALA A 216 7.28 -4.98 6.64
C ALA A 216 8.25 -4.96 7.84
N SER A 217 9.53 -5.24 7.58
CA SER A 217 10.55 -5.37 8.64
C SER A 217 11.50 -4.18 8.75
N GLY A 218 11.58 -3.34 7.72
CA GLY A 218 12.33 -2.09 7.77
C GLY A 218 11.63 -1.04 8.65
N PRO A 219 12.36 -0.24 9.45
CA PRO A 219 11.82 0.96 10.06
C PRO A 219 11.15 1.87 9.02
N TYR A 220 9.99 2.42 9.34
CA TYR A 220 9.18 3.27 8.47
C TYR A 220 8.77 2.63 7.13
N SER A 221 8.83 1.29 7.01
CA SER A 221 8.52 0.62 5.75
C SER A 221 7.02 0.39 5.54
N LEU A 222 6.60 0.28 4.28
CA LEU A 222 5.25 -0.08 3.87
C LEU A 222 5.30 -1.29 2.95
N SER A 223 4.65 -2.37 3.36
CA SER A 223 4.42 -3.55 2.53
C SER A 223 2.92 -3.77 2.32
N MET A 224 2.46 -3.71 1.08
CA MET A 224 1.05 -3.86 0.74
C MET A 224 0.85 -4.78 -0.46
N GLY A 225 -0.01 -5.79 -0.36
CA GLY A 225 -0.23 -6.71 -1.47
C GLY A 225 -1.13 -7.89 -1.13
N GLY A 226 -1.67 -8.53 -2.17
CA GLY A 226 -2.53 -9.71 -2.01
C GLY A 226 -1.76 -11.02 -1.76
N ASN A 227 -0.43 -11.01 -1.93
CA ASN A 227 0.42 -12.18 -1.71
C ASN A 227 1.90 -11.77 -1.65
N GLN A 228 2.51 -11.89 -0.45
CA GLN A 228 3.96 -11.90 -0.24
C GLN A 228 4.73 -10.66 -0.73
N SER A 229 4.25 -9.44 -0.41
CA SER A 229 5.08 -8.23 -0.56
C SER A 229 6.09 -8.12 0.60
N GLU A 230 7.31 -7.65 0.33
CA GLU A 230 8.43 -7.58 1.27
C GLU A 230 9.09 -6.19 1.25
N ALA A 231 8.87 -5.39 2.29
CA ALA A 231 9.51 -4.09 2.52
C ALA A 231 10.47 -4.18 3.71
N THR A 232 11.70 -4.62 3.43
CA THR A 232 12.70 -4.98 4.45
C THR A 232 13.79 -3.92 4.65
N GLY A 233 13.96 -2.99 3.72
CA GLY A 233 14.85 -1.84 3.89
C GLY A 233 14.20 -0.71 4.69
N ASP A 234 14.99 0.11 5.39
CA ASP A 234 14.48 1.29 6.09
C ASP A 234 13.85 2.28 5.09
N TYR A 235 12.71 2.87 5.44
CA TYR A 235 11.92 3.76 4.58
C TYR A 235 11.49 3.13 3.24
N SER A 236 11.53 1.80 3.13
CA SER A 236 11.20 1.11 1.89
C SER A 236 9.69 1.00 1.66
N VAL A 237 9.28 0.93 0.39
CA VAL A 237 7.88 0.76 -0.01
C VAL A 237 7.77 -0.40 -1.02
N ALA A 238 7.06 -1.47 -0.66
CA ALA A 238 6.78 -2.60 -1.54
C ALA A 238 5.27 -2.77 -1.73
N ILE A 239 4.77 -2.57 -2.95
CA ILE A 239 3.34 -2.68 -3.27
C ILE A 239 3.11 -3.66 -4.42
N GLY A 240 2.36 -4.72 -4.17
CA GLY A 240 1.91 -5.70 -5.15
C GLY A 240 2.34 -7.13 -4.84
N GLN A 241 2.05 -8.06 -5.75
CA GLN A 241 2.38 -9.48 -5.55
C GLN A 241 3.88 -9.69 -5.65
N ASN A 242 4.48 -10.34 -4.64
CA ASN A 242 5.93 -10.64 -4.61
C ASN A 242 6.83 -9.40 -4.81
N ALA A 243 6.34 -8.20 -4.50
CA ALA A 243 7.14 -6.98 -4.61
C ALA A 243 8.20 -6.96 -3.50
N LYS A 244 9.45 -6.64 -3.84
CA LYS A 244 10.57 -6.65 -2.89
C LYS A 244 11.30 -5.31 -2.89
N ALA A 245 11.18 -4.56 -1.80
CA ALA A 245 11.94 -3.35 -1.55
C ALA A 245 12.88 -3.59 -0.36
N THR A 246 14.12 -3.99 -0.65
CA THR A 246 15.08 -4.46 0.37
C THR A 246 16.22 -3.47 0.63
N GLY A 247 16.36 -2.42 -0.19
CA GLY A 247 17.34 -1.35 0.01
C GLY A 247 16.81 -0.19 0.87
N TYR A 248 17.72 0.61 1.44
CA TYR A 248 17.39 1.85 2.15
C TYR A 248 16.71 2.86 1.20
N TYR A 249 15.54 3.39 1.57
CA TYR A 249 14.71 4.24 0.70
C TYR A 249 14.36 3.62 -0.66
N SER A 250 14.37 2.28 -0.76
CA SER A 250 14.00 1.60 -2.01
C SER A 250 12.50 1.53 -2.22
N SER A 251 12.05 1.44 -3.47
CA SER A 251 10.63 1.33 -3.79
C SER A 251 10.34 0.30 -4.88
N ALA A 252 9.40 -0.61 -4.65
CA ALA A 252 9.01 -1.67 -5.57
C ALA A 252 7.48 -1.69 -5.77
N PHE A 253 6.99 -1.51 -7.01
CA PHE A 253 5.56 -1.45 -7.32
C PHE A 253 5.19 -2.40 -8.47
N GLY A 254 4.24 -3.33 -8.29
CA GLY A 254 3.78 -4.24 -9.35
C GLY A 254 3.85 -5.73 -8.99
N MET A 255 4.04 -6.58 -10.01
CA MET A 255 4.13 -8.05 -9.85
C MET A 255 5.57 -8.53 -10.03
N ASN A 256 6.14 -9.12 -8.97
CA ASN A 256 7.55 -9.50 -8.85
C ASN A 256 8.61 -8.39 -9.07
N PRO A 257 8.37 -7.08 -8.78
CA PRO A 257 9.45 -6.09 -8.84
C PRO A 257 10.46 -6.32 -7.70
N THR A 258 11.74 -6.04 -7.95
CA THR A 258 12.81 -6.10 -6.95
C THR A 258 13.64 -4.83 -6.98
N SER A 259 13.61 -4.08 -5.89
CA SER A 259 14.41 -2.88 -5.64
C SER A 259 15.34 -3.15 -4.47
N SER A 260 16.61 -3.48 -4.75
CA SER A 260 17.50 -4.10 -3.75
C SER A 260 18.63 -3.22 -3.23
N ASN A 261 18.77 -2.00 -3.73
CA ASN A 261 19.86 -1.09 -3.39
C ASN A 261 19.33 0.24 -2.85
N ILE A 262 20.21 1.07 -2.30
CA ILE A 262 19.87 2.35 -1.68
C ILE A 262 19.29 3.29 -2.74
N PHE A 263 18.16 3.92 -2.44
CA PHE A 263 17.42 4.82 -3.33
C PHE A 263 17.05 4.22 -4.69
N SER A 264 17.05 2.90 -4.84
CA SER A 264 16.63 2.26 -6.08
C SER A 264 15.10 2.23 -6.21
N MET A 265 14.60 2.14 -7.43
CA MET A 265 13.16 2.07 -7.72
C MET A 265 12.84 1.07 -8.83
N ALA A 266 11.99 0.09 -8.55
CA ALA A 266 11.52 -0.91 -9.52
C ALA A 266 10.00 -0.85 -9.68
N ILE A 267 9.51 -0.59 -10.89
CA ILE A 267 8.09 -0.45 -11.20
C ILE A 267 7.70 -1.36 -12.36
N GLY A 268 6.66 -2.17 -12.16
CA GLY A 268 6.05 -3.04 -13.16
C GLY A 268 6.38 -4.52 -13.01
N LEU A 269 6.06 -5.29 -14.05
CA LEU A 269 6.30 -6.73 -14.07
C LEU A 269 7.79 -7.03 -14.15
N ASN A 270 8.29 -7.87 -13.23
CA ASN A 270 9.69 -8.33 -13.12
C ASN A 270 10.74 -7.21 -13.28
N ALA A 271 10.45 -5.99 -12.83
CA ALA A 271 11.43 -4.90 -12.83
C ALA A 271 12.50 -5.17 -11.77
N VAL A 272 13.77 -4.94 -12.08
CA VAL A 272 14.91 -5.15 -11.18
C VAL A 272 15.77 -3.91 -11.13
N ALA A 273 15.81 -3.22 -9.99
CA ALA A 273 16.64 -2.06 -9.74
C ALA A 273 17.66 -2.38 -8.63
N SER A 274 18.87 -2.78 -9.04
CA SER A 274 19.94 -3.27 -8.15
C SER A 274 21.17 -2.37 -8.06
N GLY A 275 21.24 -1.30 -8.85
CA GLY A 275 22.23 -0.23 -8.70
C GLY A 275 21.82 0.83 -7.68
N LEU A 276 22.79 1.50 -7.07
CA LEU A 276 22.58 2.64 -6.18
C LEU A 276 21.89 3.78 -6.97
N TYR A 277 20.80 4.38 -6.48
CA TYR A 277 20.01 5.38 -7.22
C TYR A 277 19.46 4.92 -8.59
N SER A 278 19.31 3.61 -8.83
CA SER A 278 18.85 3.11 -10.13
C SER A 278 17.32 3.08 -10.28
N LEU A 279 16.83 3.17 -11.51
CA LEU A 279 15.41 3.12 -11.84
C LEU A 279 15.13 2.05 -12.91
N ALA A 280 14.25 1.10 -12.61
CA ALA A 280 13.72 0.13 -13.57
C ALA A 280 12.20 0.30 -13.72
N LEU A 281 11.72 0.66 -14.91
CA LEU A 281 10.31 0.80 -15.24
C LEU A 281 9.92 -0.13 -16.39
N SER A 282 8.99 -1.05 -16.16
CA SER A 282 8.80 -2.23 -17.00
C SER A 282 7.33 -2.54 -17.29
N THR A 283 7.04 -3.06 -18.48
CA THR A 283 5.80 -3.80 -18.77
C THR A 283 6.01 -5.32 -18.78
N HIS A 284 7.25 -5.80 -18.69
CA HIS A 284 7.58 -7.23 -18.69
C HIS A 284 8.85 -7.61 -17.90
N THR A 285 10.01 -7.04 -18.26
CA THR A 285 11.27 -7.13 -17.50
C THR A 285 12.10 -5.90 -17.83
N ALA A 286 12.64 -5.20 -16.83
CA ALA A 286 13.63 -4.13 -17.03
C ALA A 286 14.67 -4.24 -15.92
N THR A 287 15.96 -4.15 -16.26
CA THR A 287 17.04 -4.35 -15.30
C THR A 287 17.96 -3.14 -15.26
N ALA A 288 17.97 -2.41 -14.15
CA ALA A 288 18.87 -1.28 -13.90
C ALA A 288 19.90 -1.68 -12.83
N SER A 289 21.02 -2.25 -13.27
CA SER A 289 22.06 -2.84 -12.41
C SER A 289 23.29 -1.95 -12.21
N GLY A 290 23.52 -0.97 -13.08
CA GLY A 290 24.54 0.06 -12.85
C GLY A 290 24.08 1.10 -11.83
N ASP A 291 25.01 1.66 -11.07
CA ASP A 291 24.71 2.80 -10.19
C ASP A 291 24.23 3.99 -11.02
N GLN A 292 23.19 4.69 -10.57
CA GLN A 292 22.51 5.79 -11.25
C GLN A 292 21.94 5.39 -12.63
N SER A 293 21.79 4.10 -12.91
CA SER A 293 21.30 3.64 -14.20
C SER A 293 19.77 3.65 -14.30
N VAL A 294 19.27 3.77 -15.53
CA VAL A 294 17.84 3.86 -15.82
C VAL A 294 17.48 2.87 -16.92
N ALA A 295 16.57 1.92 -16.65
CA ALA A 295 16.05 0.96 -17.61
C ALA A 295 14.54 1.14 -17.77
N ILE A 296 14.06 1.48 -18.97
CA ILE A 296 12.65 1.78 -19.24
C ILE A 296 12.14 0.99 -20.44
N GLY A 297 11.18 0.09 -20.22
CA GLY A 297 10.50 -0.69 -21.27
C GLY A 297 10.76 -2.19 -21.18
N ALA A 298 10.29 -2.94 -22.17
CA ALA A 298 10.29 -4.41 -22.11
C ALA A 298 11.64 -5.02 -22.51
N TYR A 299 12.17 -5.89 -21.66
CA TYR A 299 13.46 -6.58 -21.81
C TYR A 299 14.66 -5.62 -21.91
N THR A 300 14.57 -4.45 -21.28
CA THR A 300 15.66 -3.45 -21.30
C THR A 300 16.67 -3.71 -20.18
N THR A 301 17.94 -3.38 -20.41
CA THR A 301 19.00 -3.54 -19.40
C THR A 301 19.96 -2.36 -19.43
N ALA A 302 20.15 -1.69 -18.29
CA ALA A 302 21.11 -0.63 -18.09
C ALA A 302 22.14 -1.07 -17.04
N GLN A 303 23.27 -1.62 -17.51
CA GLN A 303 24.31 -2.22 -16.66
C GLN A 303 25.49 -1.29 -16.41
N GLY A 304 25.75 -0.33 -17.30
CA GLY A 304 26.78 0.68 -17.07
C GLY A 304 26.39 1.66 -15.97
N ILE A 305 27.38 2.15 -15.22
CA ILE A 305 27.18 3.25 -14.25
C ILE A 305 26.67 4.48 -15.02
N ALA A 306 25.62 5.13 -14.51
CA ALA A 306 24.90 6.24 -15.11
C ALA A 306 24.35 5.96 -16.53
N ALA A 307 24.17 4.69 -16.89
CA ALA A 307 23.67 4.30 -18.20
C ALA A 307 22.14 4.40 -18.29
N THR A 308 21.61 4.68 -19.48
CA THR A 308 20.17 4.73 -19.76
C THR A 308 19.81 3.78 -20.90
N ALA A 309 18.95 2.80 -20.64
CA ALA A 309 18.37 1.92 -21.66
C ALA A 309 16.86 2.16 -21.77
N MET A 310 16.35 2.47 -22.96
CA MET A 310 14.93 2.71 -23.19
C MET A 310 14.40 1.96 -24.42
N GLY A 311 13.16 1.46 -24.35
CA GLY A 311 12.47 0.84 -25.48
C GLY A 311 12.27 -0.66 -25.30
N ARG A 312 12.71 -1.47 -26.28
CA ARG A 312 12.43 -2.90 -26.32
C ARG A 312 13.71 -3.71 -26.61
N GLN A 313 14.08 -4.62 -25.71
CA GLN A 313 15.30 -5.42 -25.82
C GLN A 313 16.60 -4.59 -26.02
N THR A 314 16.67 -3.39 -25.45
CA THR A 314 17.87 -2.54 -25.50
C THR A 314 18.82 -2.81 -24.34
N LEU A 315 20.12 -2.63 -24.57
CA LEU A 315 21.18 -2.80 -23.58
C LEU A 315 22.13 -1.59 -23.61
N ALA A 316 22.19 -0.85 -22.51
CA ALA A 316 23.18 0.21 -22.29
C ALA A 316 24.33 -0.35 -21.43
N ALA A 317 25.40 -0.78 -22.11
CA ALA A 317 26.48 -1.59 -21.53
C ALA A 317 27.65 -0.78 -20.95
N GLY A 318 27.88 0.44 -21.43
CA GLY A 318 29.04 1.26 -21.05
C GLY A 318 28.73 2.34 -20.01
N PHE A 319 29.78 2.83 -19.34
CA PHE A 319 29.73 3.98 -18.44
C PHE A 319 29.12 5.22 -19.12
N VAL A 320 28.07 5.81 -18.54
CA VAL A 320 27.34 6.98 -19.08
C VAL A 320 26.73 6.72 -20.48
N SER A 321 26.52 5.46 -20.86
CA SER A 321 25.96 5.12 -22.18
C SER A 321 24.45 5.30 -22.23
N THR A 322 23.92 5.66 -23.39
CA THR A 322 22.47 5.73 -23.66
C THR A 322 22.11 4.85 -24.85
N ALA A 323 21.20 3.90 -24.66
CA ALA A 323 20.67 3.04 -25.72
C ALA A 323 19.15 3.16 -25.80
N ILE A 324 18.61 3.56 -26.94
CA ILE A 324 17.17 3.71 -27.16
C ILE A 324 16.69 2.89 -28.36
N GLY A 325 15.38 2.65 -28.47
CA GLY A 325 14.76 1.99 -29.63
C GLY A 325 14.54 0.49 -29.44
N GLU A 326 14.89 -0.30 -30.46
CA GLU A 326 14.69 -1.75 -30.47
C GLU A 326 15.99 -2.48 -30.78
N ARG A 327 16.44 -3.39 -29.90
CA ARG A 327 17.56 -4.31 -30.13
C ARG A 327 18.83 -3.63 -30.70
N ASN A 328 19.47 -2.77 -29.92
CA ASN A 328 20.75 -2.15 -30.31
C ASN A 328 21.89 -3.17 -30.44
N ALA A 329 22.86 -2.86 -31.30
CA ALA A 329 23.91 -3.75 -31.76
C ALA A 329 25.12 -3.88 -30.83
N ILE A 330 25.61 -2.78 -30.24
CA ILE A 330 26.78 -2.82 -29.34
C ILE A 330 26.28 -3.12 -27.94
N ARG A 331 26.67 -4.29 -27.44
CA ARG A 331 26.16 -4.88 -26.19
C ARG A 331 27.27 -5.09 -25.15
N THR A 332 28.49 -4.70 -25.50
CA THR A 332 29.66 -4.66 -24.61
C THR A 332 30.00 -3.22 -24.20
N GLY A 333 30.67 -3.07 -23.06
CA GLY A 333 31.16 -1.78 -22.57
C GLY A 333 31.78 -1.84 -21.18
N SER A 334 32.52 -0.81 -20.78
CA SER A 334 33.07 -0.70 -19.42
C SER A 334 31.97 -0.56 -18.38
N LEU A 335 31.96 -1.45 -17.40
CA LEU A 335 31.07 -1.39 -16.23
C LEU A 335 31.65 -0.56 -15.07
N THR A 336 32.88 -0.10 -15.21
CA THR A 336 33.55 0.72 -14.19
C THR A 336 33.40 2.21 -14.53
N SER A 337 33.74 3.09 -13.60
CA SER A 337 33.75 4.54 -13.84
C SER A 337 34.92 5.01 -14.73
N THR A 338 35.74 4.10 -15.29
CA THR A 338 36.83 4.46 -16.19
C THR A 338 36.33 4.59 -17.63
N PRO A 339 36.50 5.74 -18.28
CA PRO A 339 36.11 5.91 -19.68
C PRO A 339 36.96 5.05 -20.63
N VAL A 340 36.31 4.19 -21.42
CA VAL A 340 36.95 3.44 -22.52
C VAL A 340 36.56 4.08 -23.85
N GLN A 341 37.55 4.31 -24.72
CA GLN A 341 37.39 5.13 -25.93
C GLN A 341 36.47 4.49 -26.98
N ASP A 342 36.44 3.16 -27.03
CA ASP A 342 35.63 2.41 -27.99
C ASP A 342 34.25 2.00 -27.43
N ASP A 343 33.91 2.46 -26.20
CA ASP A 343 32.58 2.26 -25.65
C ASP A 343 31.55 3.11 -26.41
N ALA A 344 30.38 2.53 -26.66
CA ALA A 344 29.25 3.27 -27.18
C ALA A 344 28.69 4.22 -26.12
N LEU A 345 28.72 5.53 -26.39
CA LEU A 345 28.06 6.55 -25.58
C LEU A 345 26.58 6.70 -25.94
N PHE A 346 26.24 6.58 -27.21
CA PHE A 346 24.86 6.71 -27.67
C PHE A 346 24.55 5.71 -28.78
N GLN A 347 23.42 5.03 -28.68
CA GLN A 347 22.92 4.10 -29.69
C GLN A 347 21.42 4.25 -29.88
N ILE A 348 20.97 4.23 -31.14
CA ILE A 348 19.56 4.08 -31.50
C ILE A 348 19.41 2.72 -32.16
N GLY A 349 18.89 1.74 -31.44
CA GLY A 349 18.60 0.41 -31.97
C GLY A 349 17.42 0.42 -32.94
N ASN A 350 17.60 -0.22 -34.09
CA ASN A 350 16.56 -0.48 -35.08
C ASN A 350 16.56 -1.96 -35.52
N GLY A 351 16.99 -2.84 -34.62
CA GLY A 351 16.90 -4.28 -34.81
C GLY A 351 15.44 -4.76 -34.83
N ASN A 352 15.27 -6.07 -34.98
CA ASN A 352 13.97 -6.69 -35.21
C ASN A 352 13.75 -7.91 -34.31
N SER A 353 12.65 -7.95 -33.56
CA SER A 353 12.20 -9.17 -32.87
C SER A 353 10.94 -9.82 -33.41
N TYR A 354 10.27 -9.21 -34.38
CA TYR A 354 8.93 -9.63 -34.78
C TYR A 354 8.97 -10.50 -36.02
N THR A 355 9.82 -10.17 -37.00
CA THR A 355 9.93 -10.94 -38.25
C THR A 355 11.32 -11.54 -38.40
N PRO A 356 11.45 -12.83 -38.73
CA PRO A 356 12.75 -13.39 -39.08
C PRO A 356 13.34 -12.73 -40.35
N PRO A 357 14.67 -12.52 -40.43
CA PRO A 357 15.63 -12.82 -39.38
C PRO A 357 15.56 -11.80 -38.24
N TYR A 358 15.65 -12.31 -37.01
CA TYR A 358 15.81 -11.49 -35.82
C TYR A 358 17.20 -10.87 -35.82
N THR A 359 17.30 -9.56 -35.59
CA THR A 359 18.57 -8.84 -35.71
C THR A 359 18.80 -7.88 -34.56
N PHE A 360 20.06 -7.67 -34.21
CA PHE A 360 20.51 -6.48 -33.50
C PHE A 360 21.15 -5.52 -34.50
N ASN A 361 20.69 -4.27 -34.51
CA ASN A 361 21.17 -3.25 -35.45
C ASN A 361 21.04 -1.86 -34.81
N ASN A 362 21.87 -0.93 -35.28
CA ASN A 362 21.77 0.48 -34.92
C ASN A 362 21.39 1.33 -36.13
N ALA A 363 20.41 2.22 -35.96
CA ALA A 363 20.21 3.35 -36.86
C ALA A 363 21.31 4.40 -36.67
N MET A 364 21.85 4.52 -35.45
CA MET A 364 22.93 5.44 -35.10
C MET A 364 23.78 4.89 -33.96
N THR A 365 25.09 5.11 -34.03
CA THR A 365 26.07 4.80 -32.98
C THR A 365 26.98 6.02 -32.79
N VAL A 366 27.27 6.39 -31.55
CA VAL A 366 28.33 7.35 -31.18
C VAL A 366 29.24 6.68 -30.16
N LEU A 367 30.52 6.56 -30.48
CA LEU A 367 31.55 6.07 -29.56
C LEU A 367 32.15 7.21 -28.74
N ARG A 368 32.81 6.87 -27.64
CA ARG A 368 33.43 7.87 -26.75
C ARG A 368 34.55 8.66 -27.42
N ASN A 369 35.31 8.04 -28.32
CA ASN A 369 36.35 8.70 -29.11
C ASN A 369 35.80 9.70 -30.17
N GLY A 370 34.47 9.82 -30.29
CA GLY A 370 33.79 10.72 -31.22
C GLY A 370 33.41 10.08 -32.56
N ASN A 371 33.86 8.86 -32.84
CA ASN A 371 33.45 8.15 -34.05
C ASN A 371 31.93 7.93 -34.03
N THR A 372 31.28 8.32 -35.12
CA THR A 372 29.82 8.29 -35.24
C THR A 372 29.42 7.58 -36.52
N ALA A 373 28.49 6.65 -36.41
CA ALA A 373 27.87 5.93 -37.52
C ALA A 373 26.39 6.28 -37.61
N ILE A 374 25.86 6.46 -38.82
CA ILE A 374 24.43 6.49 -39.10
C ILE A 374 24.14 5.47 -40.21
N GLY A 375 23.23 4.53 -39.97
CA GLY A 375 22.81 3.53 -40.95
C GLY A 375 23.78 2.35 -41.14
N VAL A 376 24.71 2.13 -40.21
CA VAL A 376 25.65 1.00 -40.26
C VAL A 376 25.00 -0.24 -39.62
N SER A 377 25.00 -1.35 -40.34
CA SER A 377 24.48 -2.65 -39.87
C SER A 377 25.61 -3.58 -39.45
N GLY A 378 25.43 -4.33 -38.37
CA GLY A 378 26.41 -5.25 -37.80
C GLY A 378 26.09 -5.53 -36.32
N GLU A 379 26.77 -6.50 -35.72
CA GLU A 379 26.72 -6.76 -34.26
C GLU A 379 28.09 -6.51 -33.64
N GLU A 380 28.12 -5.96 -32.41
CA GLU A 380 29.36 -5.66 -31.66
C GLU A 380 30.40 -4.85 -32.45
N ASP A 381 31.57 -5.42 -32.75
CA ASP A 381 32.69 -4.73 -33.40
C ASP A 381 32.34 -4.26 -34.82
N ASP A 382 31.52 -5.02 -35.55
CA ASP A 382 31.05 -4.64 -36.89
C ASP A 382 30.07 -3.44 -36.87
N ALA A 383 29.53 -3.10 -35.70
CA ALA A 383 28.64 -1.96 -35.50
C ALA A 383 29.37 -0.69 -35.00
N LYS A 384 30.68 -0.77 -34.76
CA LYS A 384 31.51 0.35 -34.29
C LYS A 384 32.03 1.18 -35.47
N PRO A 385 31.74 2.51 -35.54
CA PRO A 385 32.29 3.37 -36.59
C PRO A 385 33.82 3.49 -36.48
N THR A 386 34.51 3.36 -37.61
CA THR A 386 35.97 3.52 -37.72
C THR A 386 36.41 4.95 -38.08
N GLU A 387 35.48 5.79 -38.55
CA GLU A 387 35.70 7.19 -38.95
C GLU A 387 34.81 8.17 -38.16
N LEU A 388 35.16 9.47 -38.21
CA LEU A 388 34.46 10.56 -37.52
C LEU A 388 32.95 10.67 -37.89
N LEU A 389 32.60 10.38 -39.14
CA LEU A 389 31.22 10.26 -39.62
C LEU A 389 31.16 9.18 -40.70
N ASP A 390 30.77 7.97 -40.30
CA ASP A 390 30.49 6.86 -41.20
C ASP A 390 29.00 6.84 -41.57
N LEU A 391 28.72 6.86 -42.88
CA LEU A 391 27.38 6.83 -43.44
C LEU A 391 27.24 5.54 -44.26
N GLY A 392 26.93 4.46 -43.54
CA GLY A 392 26.76 3.13 -44.13
C GLY A 392 25.50 3.05 -45.01
N GLY A 393 25.64 2.41 -46.18
CA GLY A 393 24.51 1.95 -46.98
C GLY A 393 24.40 0.43 -46.88
N THR A 394 23.25 -0.10 -46.45
CA THR A 394 23.01 -1.54 -46.42
C THR A 394 22.42 -2.04 -47.74
N GLN A 395 22.57 -3.35 -47.97
CA GLN A 395 22.08 -4.07 -49.15
C GLN A 395 20.54 -4.27 -49.18
N PHE A 396 19.79 -3.93 -48.11
CA PHE A 396 18.34 -4.19 -48.02
C PHE A 396 17.48 -3.06 -47.40
N ALA A 397 17.89 -1.79 -47.46
CA ALA A 397 16.96 -0.66 -47.32
C ALA A 397 17.43 0.55 -48.16
N GLY A 398 16.72 0.82 -49.25
CA GLY A 398 17.09 1.80 -50.25
C GLY A 398 17.17 3.26 -49.76
N ARG A 399 18.23 3.93 -50.25
CA ARG A 399 18.41 5.40 -50.43
C ARG A 399 19.02 6.22 -49.29
N GLY A 400 19.83 5.64 -48.41
CA GLY A 400 20.69 6.36 -47.46
C GLY A 400 22.03 6.82 -48.05
N GLY A 401 22.04 7.52 -49.19
CA GLY A 401 23.23 8.31 -49.54
C GLY A 401 23.24 9.59 -48.71
N LEU A 402 24.41 10.15 -48.38
CA LEU A 402 24.52 11.50 -47.81
C LEU A 402 23.78 12.51 -48.71
N ARG A 403 22.54 12.84 -48.38
CA ARG A 403 21.76 13.83 -49.11
C ARG A 403 22.02 15.20 -48.50
N ILE A 404 23.04 15.89 -49.00
CA ILE A 404 23.28 17.30 -48.68
C ILE A 404 22.17 18.11 -49.38
N ARG A 405 21.19 18.58 -48.60
CA ARG A 405 20.14 19.48 -49.11
C ARG A 405 20.76 20.88 -49.34
N ASN A 406 20.20 21.63 -50.28
CA ASN A 406 20.54 23.03 -50.58
C ASN A 406 21.87 23.34 -51.32
N ILE A 407 22.58 22.34 -51.87
CA ILE A 407 23.77 22.57 -52.73
C ILE A 407 23.47 23.44 -53.97
N ASN A 408 22.21 23.50 -54.40
CA ASN A 408 21.77 24.31 -55.55
C ASN A 408 20.68 25.33 -55.17
N THR A 409 20.77 25.93 -53.98
CA THR A 409 19.94 27.10 -53.64
C THR A 409 20.67 28.38 -54.01
N THR A 410 19.94 29.40 -54.45
CA THR A 410 20.52 30.69 -54.87
C THR A 410 21.26 31.44 -53.75
N ALA A 411 21.10 31.01 -52.49
CA ALA A 411 21.80 31.56 -51.33
C ALA A 411 23.22 31.00 -51.13
N TYR A 412 23.57 29.89 -51.79
CA TYR A 412 24.88 29.23 -51.69
C TYR A 412 25.33 28.74 -53.06
N THR A 413 25.64 29.69 -53.96
CA THR A 413 26.28 29.36 -55.23
C THR A 413 27.75 29.03 -54.98
N GLY A 414 28.14 27.80 -55.27
CA GLY A 414 29.53 27.39 -55.12
C GLY A 414 30.50 28.24 -55.96
N THR A 415 31.73 28.41 -55.47
CA THR A 415 32.78 29.17 -56.16
C THR A 415 33.66 28.25 -57.02
N SER A 416 34.56 28.83 -57.83
CA SER A 416 35.58 28.05 -58.55
C SER A 416 36.62 27.38 -57.64
N ALA A 417 36.63 27.70 -56.34
CA ALA A 417 37.43 27.02 -55.32
C ALA A 417 36.74 25.77 -54.74
N ASP A 418 35.45 25.58 -55.04
CA ASP A 418 34.68 24.46 -54.53
C ASP A 418 35.10 23.17 -55.26
N ARG A 419 35.44 22.14 -54.49
CA ARG A 419 36.01 20.89 -55.02
C ARG A 419 34.90 19.94 -55.46
N ILE A 420 35.09 19.25 -56.60
CA ILE A 420 34.24 18.12 -56.98
C ILE A 420 34.53 17.00 -55.97
N VAL A 421 33.48 16.49 -55.33
CA VAL A 421 33.58 15.33 -54.45
C VAL A 421 33.10 14.09 -55.20
N VAL A 422 33.99 13.10 -55.33
CA VAL A 422 33.67 11.79 -55.88
C VAL A 422 33.84 10.74 -54.79
N ALA A 423 32.94 9.75 -54.76
CA ALA A 423 33.16 8.54 -54.00
C ALA A 423 34.19 7.69 -54.75
N THR A 424 35.21 7.19 -54.05
CA THR A 424 36.10 6.15 -54.59
C THR A 424 35.30 4.86 -54.86
N SER A 425 35.92 3.89 -55.54
CA SER A 425 35.38 2.53 -55.66
C SER A 425 35.14 1.84 -54.30
N THR A 426 35.69 2.39 -53.22
CA THR A 426 35.52 1.94 -51.83
C THR A 426 34.59 2.84 -51.01
N GLY A 427 33.87 3.79 -51.63
CA GLY A 427 32.88 4.64 -50.95
C GLY A 427 33.43 5.86 -50.21
N VAL A 428 34.75 6.11 -50.26
CA VAL A 428 35.37 7.24 -49.56
C VAL A 428 35.16 8.53 -50.36
N ILE A 429 34.61 9.57 -49.74
CA ILE A 429 34.45 10.88 -50.37
C ILE A 429 35.81 11.57 -50.45
N LYS A 430 36.33 11.77 -51.67
CA LYS A 430 37.55 12.55 -51.89
C LYS A 430 37.24 13.82 -52.68
N SER A 431 37.86 14.91 -52.26
CA SER A 431 37.88 16.13 -53.03
C SER A 431 38.86 15.97 -54.19
N VAL A 432 38.39 16.07 -55.42
CA VAL A 432 39.23 16.15 -56.60
C VAL A 432 39.38 17.62 -56.93
N MET A 433 40.62 18.11 -57.00
CA MET A 433 40.84 19.36 -57.73
C MET A 433 40.46 19.08 -59.18
N ARG A 434 39.59 19.92 -59.76
CA ARG A 434 39.25 19.87 -61.17
C ARG A 434 40.51 20.28 -61.95
N ALA A 435 41.44 19.37 -62.15
CA ALA A 435 42.38 19.48 -63.25
C ALA A 435 41.54 19.25 -64.51
N SER A 436 40.98 20.35 -65.02
CA SER A 436 40.30 20.40 -66.31
C SER A 436 41.28 19.88 -67.35
N VAL A 437 40.94 18.79 -68.02
CA VAL A 437 41.54 18.51 -69.32
C VAL A 437 40.46 18.78 -70.35
N SER A 438 40.50 19.97 -70.93
CA SER A 438 39.72 20.34 -72.10
C SER A 438 40.59 20.23 -73.35
N ALA A 439 39.98 20.15 -74.53
CA ALA A 439 40.71 20.16 -75.79
C ALA A 439 41.54 21.45 -76.00
N ALA A 440 41.22 22.55 -75.30
CA ALA A 440 41.99 23.79 -75.34
C ALA A 440 43.29 23.74 -74.52
N ASP A 441 43.42 22.77 -73.61
CA ASP A 441 44.65 22.53 -72.85
C ASP A 441 45.71 21.81 -73.69
N PHE A 442 45.32 21.31 -74.87
CA PHE A 442 46.23 20.77 -75.88
C PHE A 442 46.34 21.72 -77.08
N ASN A 443 47.41 22.51 -77.14
CA ASN A 443 47.69 23.36 -78.30
C ASN A 443 48.28 22.54 -79.46
N PHE A 444 47.45 22.18 -80.43
CA PHE A 444 47.87 21.46 -81.65
C PHE A 444 48.16 22.38 -82.85
N SER A 445 48.13 23.71 -82.67
CA SER A 445 48.31 24.67 -83.78
C SER A 445 49.72 24.69 -84.35
N THR A 446 50.72 24.27 -83.56
CA THR A 446 52.13 24.24 -83.95
C THR A 446 52.59 22.88 -84.49
N LEU A 447 51.69 21.90 -84.60
CA LEU A 447 52.04 20.61 -85.19
C LEU A 447 52.36 20.79 -86.68
N PRO A 448 53.42 20.14 -87.19
CA PRO A 448 53.70 20.13 -88.62
C PRO A 448 52.55 19.47 -89.38
N THR A 449 52.22 20.03 -90.56
CA THR A 449 51.14 19.52 -91.40
C THR A 449 51.71 18.67 -92.53
N TYR A 450 51.21 17.44 -92.68
CA TYR A 450 51.59 16.55 -93.78
C TYR A 450 50.33 16.07 -94.51
N ALA A 451 50.43 15.79 -95.80
CA ALA A 451 49.28 15.34 -96.60
C ALA A 451 48.78 13.95 -96.18
N ASN A 452 49.70 13.06 -95.78
CA ASN A 452 49.42 11.69 -95.33
C ASN A 452 50.63 11.12 -94.57
N ASP A 453 50.49 9.89 -94.07
CA ASP A 453 51.47 9.23 -93.21
C ASP A 453 52.80 8.96 -93.93
N ALA A 454 52.77 8.67 -95.24
CA ALA A 454 53.96 8.49 -96.06
C ALA A 454 54.77 9.79 -96.21
N ALA A 455 54.09 10.92 -96.38
CA ALA A 455 54.72 12.24 -96.45
C ALA A 455 55.29 12.68 -95.09
N ALA A 456 54.63 12.35 -93.98
CA ALA A 456 55.19 12.55 -92.64
C ALA A 456 56.44 11.67 -92.42
N ALA A 457 56.47 10.47 -93.01
CA ALA A 457 57.59 9.55 -92.90
C ALA A 457 58.85 10.06 -93.61
N THR A 458 58.72 10.53 -94.85
CA THR A 458 59.83 11.04 -95.68
C THR A 458 60.20 12.49 -95.38
N GLY A 459 59.28 13.28 -94.85
CA GLY A 459 59.50 14.67 -94.43
C GLY A 459 60.26 14.84 -93.11
N GLY A 460 60.89 13.77 -92.60
CA GLY A 460 61.80 13.82 -91.45
C GLY A 460 61.14 13.85 -90.07
N LEU A 461 59.82 13.67 -89.95
CA LEU A 461 59.16 13.62 -88.64
C LEU A 461 59.60 12.38 -87.85
N ALA A 462 60.00 12.54 -86.59
CA ALA A 462 60.41 11.40 -85.75
C ALA A 462 59.21 10.51 -85.34
N VAL A 463 59.46 9.22 -85.11
CA VAL A 463 58.47 8.26 -84.57
C VAL A 463 58.02 8.72 -83.17
N GLY A 464 56.73 8.55 -82.87
CA GLY A 464 56.06 8.98 -81.64
C GLY A 464 55.65 10.45 -81.62
N LYS A 465 55.90 11.23 -82.69
CA LYS A 465 55.46 12.63 -82.77
C LYS A 465 54.09 12.74 -83.43
N LEU A 466 53.27 13.64 -82.88
CA LEU A 466 51.98 14.02 -83.46
C LEU A 466 52.19 14.94 -84.66
N TYR A 467 51.30 14.83 -85.65
CA TYR A 467 51.19 15.74 -86.79
C TYR A 467 49.73 15.91 -87.17
N LYS A 468 49.46 16.91 -88.00
CA LYS A 468 48.13 17.19 -88.53
C LYS A 468 48.06 16.81 -90.01
N THR A 469 46.96 16.19 -90.44
CA THR A 469 46.71 15.99 -91.86
C THR A 469 46.20 17.28 -92.51
N SER A 470 46.27 17.38 -93.83
CA SER A 470 45.69 18.52 -94.56
C SER A 470 44.17 18.68 -94.36
N THR A 471 43.46 17.59 -94.00
CA THR A 471 42.03 17.60 -93.64
C THR A 471 41.78 17.91 -92.16
N GLY A 472 42.85 17.99 -91.37
CA GLY A 472 42.82 18.45 -89.99
C GLY A 472 42.76 17.37 -88.92
N GLU A 473 42.87 16.09 -89.29
CA GLU A 473 42.99 14.99 -88.34
C GLU A 473 44.34 15.04 -87.63
N ILE A 474 44.34 14.78 -86.32
CA ILE A 474 45.56 14.65 -85.53
C ILE A 474 45.96 13.18 -85.54
N ARG A 475 47.16 12.88 -86.01
CA ARG A 475 47.71 11.53 -86.09
C ARG A 475 49.05 11.45 -85.37
N ILE A 476 49.42 10.26 -84.90
CA ILE A 476 50.76 9.98 -84.37
C ILE A 476 51.53 9.17 -85.39
N LYS A 477 52.78 9.55 -85.70
CA LYS A 477 53.65 8.69 -86.49
C LYS A 477 54.08 7.54 -85.61
N LEU A 478 53.53 6.35 -85.84
CA LEU A 478 53.90 5.14 -85.13
C LEU A 478 55.26 4.60 -85.56
#